data_AF-A0A348XDB9-F1
#
_entry.id   AF-A0A348XDB9-F1
#
_cell.length_a   1.000
_cell.length_b   1.000
_cell.length_c   1.000
_cell.angle_alpha   90.00
_cell.angle_beta   90.00
_cell.angle_gamma   90.00
#
_symmetry.space_group_name_H-M   'P 1'
#
loop_
_entity.id
_entity.type
_entity.pdbx_description
1 polymer ?
#
loop_
_entity_poly.entity_id
_entity_poly.type
_entity_poly.pdbx_seq_one_letter_code
_entity_poly.pdbx_strand_id
1 'polypeptide(L)'
;MFAIGQRWISETEPELGLGSVSALGERDVEIRFPGSEDVRRYAQDSAPLRRVLFQIGDTIEAEDGIKIVVEDIETVDGCLVYHGNDQRLPEADLSHDLTFDEPLVRLQHQQFETP
;
A
#
# COMPACT_ATOMS: atom_id res chain seq x y z
N MET A 1 -6.62 3.20 -10.20
CA MET A 1 -5.46 3.59 -11.02
C MET A 1 -4.21 3.32 -10.22
N PHE A 2 -3.25 2.61 -10.80
CA PHE A 2 -1.97 2.34 -10.15
C PHE A 2 -1.05 3.56 -10.29
N ALA A 3 -0.21 3.80 -9.29
CA ALA A 3 0.84 4.81 -9.31
C ALA A 3 2.15 4.20 -8.78
N ILE A 4 3.28 4.65 -9.31
CA ILE A 4 4.61 4.21 -8.87
C ILE A 4 4.78 4.54 -7.39
N GLY A 5 5.26 3.59 -6.59
CA GLY A 5 5.41 3.74 -5.14
C GLY A 5 4.21 3.30 -4.31
N GLN A 6 3.06 3.01 -4.92
CA GLN A 6 1.92 2.48 -4.17
C GLN A 6 2.19 1.09 -3.59
N ARG A 7 1.63 0.82 -2.41
CA ARG A 7 1.76 -0.48 -1.73
C ARG A 7 0.59 -1.42 -2.02
N TRP A 8 0.90 -2.64 -2.46
CA TRP A 8 -0.08 -3.66 -2.86
C TRP A 8 0.33 -5.05 -2.38
N ILE A 9 -0.66 -5.87 -2.06
CA ILE A 9 -0.47 -7.30 -1.77
C ILE A 9 -1.08 -8.14 -2.88
N SER A 10 -0.46 -9.28 -3.18
CA SER A 10 -1.02 -10.30 -4.08
C SER A 10 -2.00 -11.17 -3.32
N GLU A 11 -3.24 -11.24 -3.78
CA GLU A 11 -4.26 -12.12 -3.18
C GLU A 11 -4.03 -13.59 -3.54
N THR A 12 -3.37 -13.85 -4.68
CA THR A 12 -3.02 -15.22 -5.12
C THR A 12 -1.72 -15.72 -4.52
N GLU A 13 -0.82 -14.83 -4.12
CA GLU A 13 0.51 -15.14 -3.58
C GLU A 13 0.75 -14.35 -2.27
N PRO A 14 -0.02 -14.61 -1.20
CA PRO A 14 0.11 -13.86 0.06
C PRO A 14 1.49 -14.02 0.73
N GLU A 15 2.21 -15.09 0.39
CA GLU A 15 3.57 -15.37 0.86
C GLU A 15 4.62 -14.35 0.39
N LEU A 16 4.35 -13.62 -0.70
CA LEU A 16 5.23 -12.54 -1.18
C LEU A 16 5.16 -11.28 -0.31
N GLY A 17 4.11 -11.16 0.51
CA GLY A 17 3.92 -10.01 1.41
C GLY A 17 3.63 -8.70 0.68
N LEU A 18 4.15 -7.60 1.24
CA LEU A 18 3.88 -6.25 0.77
C LEU A 18 4.78 -5.89 -0.41
N GLY A 19 4.18 -5.73 -1.58
CA GLY A 19 4.82 -5.23 -2.78
C GLY A 19 4.68 -3.71 -2.93
N SER A 20 5.58 -3.12 -3.73
CA SER A 20 5.49 -1.73 -4.18
C SER A 20 5.45 -1.68 -5.71
N VAL A 21 4.67 -0.76 -6.28
CA VAL A 21 4.62 -0.57 -7.74
C VAL A 21 5.94 0.02 -8.22
N SER A 22 6.71 -0.76 -8.97
CA SER A 22 8.03 -0.37 -9.48
C SER A 22 7.96 0.19 -10.90
N ALA A 23 7.00 -0.25 -11.72
CA ALA A 23 6.79 0.25 -13.08
C ALA A 23 5.32 0.11 -13.50
N LEU A 24 4.89 0.97 -14.42
CA LEU A 24 3.56 0.96 -15.03
C LEU A 24 3.69 0.90 -16.55
N GLY A 25 3.17 -0.17 -17.14
CA GLY A 25 2.98 -0.30 -18.58
C GLY A 25 1.60 0.20 -19.02
N GLU A 26 1.31 0.04 -20.31
CA GLU A 26 0.01 0.43 -20.88
C GLU A 26 -1.15 -0.48 -20.42
N ARG A 27 -0.86 -1.76 -20.14
CA ARG A 27 -1.86 -2.77 -19.73
C ARG A 27 -1.44 -3.61 -18.55
N ASP A 28 -0.24 -3.37 -18.04
CA ASP A 28 0.36 -4.17 -16.98
C ASP A 28 1.01 -3.28 -15.92
N VAL A 29 1.14 -3.83 -14.72
CA VAL A 29 1.78 -3.20 -13.58
C VAL A 29 2.86 -4.14 -13.07
N GLU A 30 4.04 -3.58 -12.80
CA GLU A 30 5.15 -4.31 -12.21
C GLU A 30 5.23 -3.98 -10.72
N ILE A 31 5.23 -5.02 -9.89
CA ILE A 31 5.30 -4.93 -8.44
C ILE A 31 6.56 -5.64 -7.95
N ARG A 32 7.34 -4.92 -7.16
CA ARG A 32 8.52 -5.43 -6.47
C ARG A 32 8.15 -5.82 -5.06
N PHE A 33 8.44 -7.06 -4.68
CA PHE A 33 8.24 -7.61 -3.34
C PHE A 33 9.59 -7.68 -2.61
N PRO A 34 9.95 -6.68 -1.79
CA PRO A 34 11.24 -6.63 -1.10
C PRO A 34 11.46 -7.84 -0.17
N GLY A 35 10.40 -8.37 0.46
CA GLY A 35 10.50 -9.51 1.36
C GLY A 35 10.92 -10.84 0.70
N SER A 36 10.70 -10.99 -0.61
CA SER A 36 11.13 -12.16 -1.39
C SER A 36 12.19 -11.83 -2.45
N GLU A 37 12.63 -10.56 -2.53
CA GLU A 37 13.49 -10.04 -3.60
C GLU A 37 12.96 -10.30 -5.02
N ASP A 38 11.64 -10.50 -5.14
CA ASP A 38 10.95 -10.89 -6.37
C ASP A 38 10.31 -9.69 -7.06
N VAL A 39 10.17 -9.80 -8.39
CA VAL A 39 9.39 -8.87 -9.20
C VAL A 39 8.31 -9.66 -9.94
N ARG A 40 7.07 -9.20 -9.84
CA ARG A 40 5.91 -9.79 -10.53
C ARG A 40 5.23 -8.76 -11.40
N ARG A 41 4.65 -9.24 -12.50
CA ARG A 41 3.94 -8.41 -13.47
C ARG A 41 2.50 -8.89 -13.58
N TYR A 42 1.55 -7.99 -13.36
CA TYR A 42 0.12 -8.30 -13.39
C TYR A 42 -0.58 -7.44 -14.45
N ALA A 43 -1.65 -7.95 -15.05
CA ALA A 43 -2.48 -7.19 -15.99
C ALA A 43 -3.39 -6.21 -15.23
N GLN A 44 -3.32 -4.91 -15.51
CA GLN A 44 -4.00 -3.88 -14.70
C GLN A 44 -5.51 -4.10 -14.53
N ASP A 45 -6.20 -4.62 -15.56
CA ASP A 45 -7.65 -4.86 -15.54
C ASP A 45 -8.07 -6.09 -14.73
N SER A 46 -7.18 -7.06 -14.54
CA SER A 46 -7.53 -8.36 -13.93
C SER A 46 -6.53 -8.81 -12.87
N ALA A 47 -5.73 -7.88 -12.34
CA ALA A 47 -4.72 -8.19 -11.36
C ALA A 47 -5.40 -8.53 -10.02
N PRO A 48 -5.13 -9.71 -9.42
CA PRO A 48 -5.63 -10.08 -8.09
C PRO A 48 -4.79 -9.36 -7.02
N LEU A 49 -4.77 -8.03 -7.09
CA LEU A 49 -3.98 -7.16 -6.24
C LEU A 49 -4.90 -6.35 -5.34
N ARG A 50 -4.53 -6.28 -4.07
CA ARG A 50 -5.25 -5.46 -3.08
C ARG A 50 -4.35 -4.33 -2.60
N ARG A 51 -4.83 -3.09 -2.70
CA ARG A 51 -4.09 -1.92 -2.21
C ARG A 51 -4.11 -1.92 -0.69
N VAL A 52 -2.97 -1.65 -0.08
CA VAL A 52 -2.86 -1.49 1.37
C VAL A 52 -3.02 -0.01 1.69
N LEU A 53 -3.95 0.29 2.58
CA LEU A 53 -4.32 1.65 2.98
C LEU A 53 -4.41 1.68 4.50
N PHE A 54 -3.79 2.68 5.11
CA PHE A 54 -3.92 2.96 6.54
C PHE A 54 -4.89 4.10 6.77
N GLN A 55 -5.44 4.17 7.98
CA GLN A 55 -6.38 5.19 8.41
C GLN A 55 -5.80 6.00 9.56
N ILE A 56 -6.37 7.18 9.78
CA ILE A 56 -6.07 8.00 10.96
C ILE A 56 -6.32 7.17 12.22
N GLY A 57 -5.33 7.12 13.11
CA GLY A 57 -5.30 6.30 14.31
C GLY A 57 -4.50 5.00 14.18
N ASP A 58 -4.18 4.55 12.96
CA ASP A 58 -3.33 3.38 12.76
C ASP A 58 -1.88 3.70 13.13
N THR A 59 -1.17 2.71 13.68
CA THR A 59 0.27 2.79 13.91
C THR A 59 0.99 2.14 12.75
N ILE A 60 1.82 2.91 12.04
CA ILE A 60 2.61 2.46 10.91
C ILE A 60 4.09 2.59 11.20
N GLU A 61 4.90 1.75 10.57
CA GLU A 61 6.36 1.74 10.70
C GLU A 61 6.99 2.09 9.36
N ALA A 62 7.99 2.97 9.37
CA ALA A 62 8.83 3.30 8.22
C ALA A 62 9.92 2.23 8.02
N GLU A 63 10.54 2.16 6.82
CA GLU A 63 11.67 1.26 6.56
C GLU A 63 12.88 1.47 7.50
N ASP A 64 13.02 2.66 8.08
CA ASP A 64 14.06 2.98 9.09
C ASP A 64 13.72 2.45 10.50
N GLY A 65 12.54 1.82 10.68
CA GLY A 65 12.05 1.33 11.96
C GLY A 65 11.34 2.37 12.83
N ILE A 66 11.12 3.58 12.29
CA ILE A 66 10.40 4.65 12.98
C ILE A 66 8.90 4.36 12.95
N LYS A 67 8.26 4.32 14.12
CA LYS A 67 6.81 4.18 14.25
C LYS A 67 6.12 5.52 14.39
N ILE A 68 5.11 5.76 13.58
CA ILE A 68 4.24 6.93 13.69
C ILE A 68 2.78 6.49 13.81
N VAL A 69 1.99 7.28 14.53
CA VAL A 69 0.53 7.15 14.52
C VAL A 69 0.02 8.07 13.43
N VAL A 70 -0.81 7.55 12.52
CA VAL A 70 -1.38 8.36 11.44
C VAL A 70 -2.34 9.38 12.05
N GLU A 71 -2.04 10.65 11.89
CA GLU A 71 -2.86 11.77 12.34
C GLU A 71 -3.60 12.42 11.16
N ASP A 72 -2.96 12.44 9.99
CA ASP A 72 -3.52 12.97 8.75
C ASP A 72 -3.01 12.18 7.53
N ILE A 73 -3.77 12.22 6.43
CA ILE A 73 -3.46 11.47 5.21
C ILE A 73 -3.63 12.42 4.02
N GLU A 74 -2.52 12.67 3.33
CA GLU A 74 -2.49 13.46 2.11
C GLU A 74 -2.33 12.54 0.89
N THR A 75 -2.93 12.92 -0.25
CA THR A 75 -2.66 12.24 -1.53
C THR A 75 -1.79 13.12 -2.41
N VAL A 76 -0.59 12.64 -2.74
CA VAL A 76 0.40 13.34 -3.56
C VAL A 76 0.77 12.44 -4.74
N ASP A 77 0.59 12.93 -5.97
CA ASP A 77 0.90 12.19 -7.21
C ASP A 77 0.27 10.77 -7.29
N GLY A 78 -0.90 10.58 -6.67
CA GLY A 78 -1.61 9.30 -6.61
C GLY A 78 -1.12 8.33 -5.53
N CYS A 79 -0.09 8.71 -4.78
CA CYS A 79 0.39 8.02 -3.59
C CYS A 79 -0.14 8.67 -2.31
N LEU A 80 -0.30 7.89 -1.25
CA LEU A 80 -0.65 8.39 0.06
C LEU A 80 0.60 8.81 0.82
N VAL A 81 0.51 9.92 1.53
CA VAL A 81 1.50 10.41 2.49
C VAL A 81 0.82 10.48 3.84
N TYR A 82 1.34 9.69 4.78
CA TYR A 82 0.84 9.65 6.15
C TYR A 82 1.59 10.69 6.98
N HIS A 83 0.85 11.50 7.72
CA HIS A 83 1.41 12.50 8.63
C HIS A 83 1.18 12.04 10.06
N GLY A 84 2.21 12.12 10.89
CA GLY A 84 2.12 11.70 12.28
C GLY A 84 3.39 12.01 13.06
N ASN A 85 3.27 12.39 14.33
CA ASN A 85 4.41 12.74 15.19
C ASN A 85 5.33 13.81 14.57
N ASP A 86 4.76 14.84 13.92
CA ASP A 86 5.49 15.87 13.14
C ASP A 86 6.33 15.33 11.96
N GLN A 87 6.13 14.07 11.59
CA GLN A 87 6.80 13.42 10.46
C GLN A 87 5.83 13.22 9.29
N ARG A 88 6.42 13.03 8.11
CA ARG A 88 5.71 12.69 6.88
C ARG A 88 6.30 11.39 6.37
N LEU A 89 5.44 10.39 6.19
CA LEU A 89 5.80 9.07 5.75
C LEU A 89 5.03 8.74 4.47
N PRO A 90 5.66 8.86 3.29
CA PRO A 90 5.10 8.35 2.04
C PRO A 90 4.81 6.86 2.14
N GLU A 91 3.73 6.38 1.50
CA GLU A 91 3.40 4.96 1.51
C GLU A 91 4.52 4.08 0.91
N ALA A 92 5.34 4.65 0.03
CA ALA A 92 6.50 3.97 -0.56
C ALA A 92 7.55 3.59 0.49
N ASP A 93 7.72 4.41 1.53
CA ASP A 93 8.74 4.26 2.59
C ASP A 93 8.22 3.48 3.81
N LEU A 94 7.01 2.90 3.72
CA LEU A 94 6.50 2.00 4.74
C LEU A 94 7.39 0.77 4.89
N SER A 95 7.52 0.23 6.09
CA SER A 95 8.22 -1.03 6.33
C SER A 95 7.57 -2.19 5.56
N HIS A 96 8.40 -3.10 5.06
CA HIS A 96 7.93 -4.34 4.42
C HIS A 96 7.49 -5.38 5.47
N ASP A 97 8.03 -5.28 6.68
CA ASP A 97 7.63 -6.03 7.88
C ASP A 97 6.37 -5.40 8.50
N LEU A 98 5.29 -5.33 7.73
CA LEU A 98 3.99 -5.00 8.32
C LEU A 98 3.61 -6.16 9.24
N THR A 99 3.92 -6.02 10.53
CA THR A 99 3.43 -6.92 11.56
C THR A 99 1.97 -6.55 11.77
N PHE A 100 1.10 -7.28 11.08
CA PHE A 100 -0.35 -7.10 11.11
C PHE A 100 -0.91 -7.50 12.48
N ASP A 101 -0.61 -6.71 13.52
CA ASP A 101 -1.39 -6.73 14.76
C ASP A 101 -2.76 -6.15 14.38
N GLU A 102 -3.75 -7.03 14.23
CA GLU A 102 -5.12 -6.78 13.74
C GLU A 102 -5.84 -5.54 14.32
N PRO A 103 -6.91 -5.02 13.67
CA PRO A 103 -7.51 -5.43 12.41
C PRO A 103 -7.77 -4.23 11.47
N LEU A 104 -7.21 -4.18 10.25
CA LEU A 104 -7.85 -3.33 9.24
C LEU A 104 -7.59 -3.74 7.78
N VAL A 105 -8.14 -4.89 7.39
CA VAL A 105 -8.69 -5.03 6.04
C VAL A 105 -10.17 -4.68 6.14
N ARG A 106 -10.51 -3.37 6.19
CA ARG A 106 -11.91 -2.97 5.98
C ARG A 106 -12.11 -2.74 4.48
N LEU A 107 -12.68 -3.77 3.86
CA LEU A 107 -13.20 -3.80 2.49
C LEU A 107 -13.97 -2.50 2.19
N GLN A 108 -13.41 -1.55 1.43
CA GLN A 108 -14.16 -0.40 0.94
C GLN A 108 -15.03 -0.84 -0.26
N HIS A 109 -16.15 -1.52 0.01
CA HIS A 109 -17.28 -1.47 -0.90
C HIS A 109 -17.98 -0.14 -0.70
N GLN A 110 -17.50 0.92 -1.36
CA GLN A 110 -18.36 2.08 -1.59
C GLN A 110 -19.36 1.69 -2.69
N GLN A 111 -20.42 0.98 -2.32
CA GLN A 111 -21.66 1.10 -3.08
C GLN A 111 -22.12 2.55 -2.91
N PHE A 112 -22.20 3.25 -4.05
CA PHE A 112 -22.88 4.52 -4.16
C PHE A 112 -24.35 4.31 -3.79
N GLU A 113 -24.72 4.63 -2.56
CA GLU A 113 -26.10 5.01 -2.24
C GLU A 113 -26.14 6.53 -2.22
N THR A 114 -26.88 7.11 -3.17
CA THR A 114 -27.32 8.51 -3.10
C THR A 114 -28.82 8.50 -3.39
N PRO A 115 -29.64 9.19 -2.56
CA PRO A 115 -31.09 9.07 -2.55
C PRO A 115 -31.80 9.61 -3.80
#